data_AF-A0A3B9C2R4-F1
#
_entry.id   AF-A0A3B9C2R4-F1
#
_cell.length_a   1.000
_cell.length_b   1.000
_cell.length_c   1.000
_cell.angle_alpha   90.00
_cell.angle_beta   90.00
_cell.angle_gamma   90.00
#
_symmetry.space_group_name_H-M   'P 1'
#
loop_
_entity.id
_entity.type
_entity.pdbx_description
1 polymer ?
#
loop_
_entity_poly.entity_id
_entity_poly.type
_entity_poly.pdbx_seq_one_letter_code
_entity_poly.pdbx_strand_id
1 'polypeptide(L)'
;VSSASKTSIRRKFRELEIHKRRKPIEELARELNPVIEGLIQYFHKFWNGGMRPVWNQLNHRLLKWVKWEKGLYKYASLRWLRQRYNENPALFAHWRLVQP
;
A
#
# COMPACT_ATOMS: atom_id res chain seq x y z
N VAL A 1 12.87 4.12 14.40
CA VAL A 1 11.40 4.31 14.45
C VAL A 1 10.84 3.63 15.69
N SER A 2 10.19 4.40 16.57
CA SER A 2 9.47 3.84 17.72
C SER A 2 8.31 2.94 17.30
N SER A 3 7.99 1.93 18.10
CA SER A 3 6.81 1.08 17.93
C SER A 3 5.52 1.90 17.85
N ALA A 4 5.41 2.97 18.65
CA ALA A 4 4.25 3.85 18.70
C ALA A 4 3.97 4.55 17.35
N SER A 5 5.02 5.05 16.68
CA SER A 5 4.88 5.69 15.37
C SER A 5 4.38 4.70 14.31
N LYS A 6 4.89 3.46 14.32
CA LYS A 6 4.41 2.41 13.40
C LYS A 6 2.93 2.10 13.65
N THR A 7 2.51 1.99 14.91
CA THR A 7 1.11 1.74 15.28
C THR A 7 0.19 2.87 14.80
N SER A 8 0.58 4.13 14.99
CA SER A 8 -0.19 5.29 14.52
C SER A 8 -0.39 5.27 13.00
N ILE A 9 0.65 4.96 12.22
CA ILE A 9 0.55 4.85 10.76
C ILE A 9 -0.37 3.71 10.34
N ARG A 10 -0.25 2.55 10.99
CA ARG A 10 -1.12 1.39 10.71
C ARG A 10 -2.58 1.72 11.01
N ARG A 11 -2.84 2.54 12.04
CA ARG A 11 -4.17 3.09 12.37
C ARG A 11 -4.65 4.04 11.29
N LYS A 12 -3.83 4.98 10.83
CA LYS A 12 -4.16 5.88 9.70
C LYS A 12 -4.53 5.10 8.44
N PHE A 13 -3.76 4.06 8.08
CA PHE A 13 -4.13 3.19 6.95
C PHE A 13 -5.41 2.39 7.19
N ARG A 14 -5.79 2.14 8.45
CA ARG A 14 -7.07 1.55 8.82
C ARG A 14 -8.22 2.50 8.54
N GLU A 15 -8.08 3.74 8.98
CA GLU A 15 -9.06 4.82 8.83
C GLU A 15 -9.28 5.21 7.36
N LEU A 16 -8.28 5.04 6.48
CA LEU A 16 -8.45 5.28 5.04
C LEU A 16 -9.43 4.32 4.37
N GLU A 17 -9.72 3.18 5.02
CA GLU A 17 -10.67 2.15 4.58
C GLU A 17 -10.52 1.74 3.11
N ILE A 18 -9.28 1.71 2.59
CA ILE A 18 -8.93 1.47 1.18
C ILE A 18 -9.81 0.42 0.50
N HIS A 19 -9.99 -0.74 1.14
CA HIS A 19 -10.82 -1.86 0.67
C HIS A 19 -12.31 -1.57 0.38
N LYS A 20 -12.87 -0.44 0.84
CA LYS A 20 -14.26 -0.03 0.58
C LYS A 20 -14.41 0.89 -0.64
N ARG A 21 -13.31 1.42 -1.17
CA ARG A 21 -13.33 2.37 -2.29
C ARG A 21 -13.61 1.62 -3.59
N ARG A 22 -14.63 2.02 -4.37
CA ARG A 22 -14.99 1.44 -5.67
C ARG A 22 -14.54 2.37 -6.79
N LYS A 23 -13.27 2.30 -7.17
CA LYS A 23 -12.65 3.20 -8.16
C LYS A 23 -11.47 2.54 -8.87
N PRO A 24 -11.05 3.00 -10.06
CA PRO A 24 -9.85 2.50 -10.74
C PRO A 24 -8.60 2.56 -9.84
N ILE A 25 -7.67 1.62 -10.03
CA ILE A 25 -6.47 1.53 -9.19
C ILE A 25 -5.58 2.77 -9.33
N GLU A 26 -5.61 3.42 -10.49
CA GLU A 26 -4.88 4.65 -10.80
C GLU A 26 -5.46 5.85 -10.05
N GLU A 27 -6.78 5.93 -9.90
CA GLU A 27 -7.41 6.95 -9.06
C GLU A 27 -7.12 6.69 -7.58
N LEU A 28 -7.22 5.42 -7.15
CA LEU A 28 -6.84 5.02 -5.79
C LEU A 28 -5.38 5.38 -5.48
N ALA A 29 -4.48 5.16 -6.44
CA ALA A 29 -3.07 5.51 -6.32
C ALA A 29 -2.87 7.02 -6.21
N ARG A 30 -3.53 7.83 -7.06
CA ARG A 30 -3.46 9.30 -7.00
C ARG A 30 -3.89 9.84 -5.63
N GLU A 31 -4.91 9.27 -5.00
CA GLU A 31 -5.35 9.69 -3.67
C GLU A 31 -4.41 9.26 -2.55
N LEU A 32 -3.80 8.08 -2.67
CA LEU A 32 -2.96 7.52 -1.61
C LEU A 32 -1.51 8.01 -1.68
N ASN A 33 -0.99 8.30 -2.88
CA ASN A 33 0.40 8.68 -3.09
C ASN A 33 0.85 9.89 -2.26
N PRO A 34 0.11 11.01 -2.15
CA PRO A 34 0.53 12.13 -1.31
C PRO A 34 0.72 11.74 0.17
N VAL A 35 -0.15 10.87 0.69
CA VAL A 35 -0.04 10.37 2.08
C VAL A 35 1.16 9.43 2.22
N ILE A 36 1.37 8.55 1.24
CA ILE A 36 2.48 7.60 1.23
C ILE A 36 3.82 8.36 1.12
N GLU A 37 3.92 9.33 0.22
CA GLU A 37 5.12 10.15 0.01
C GLU A 37 5.47 10.95 1.26
N GLY A 38 4.49 11.60 1.90
CA GLY A 38 4.73 12.30 3.17
C GLY A 38 5.26 11.37 4.27
N LEU A 39 4.76 10.13 4.33
CA LEU A 39 5.30 9.11 5.25
C LEU A 39 6.71 8.65 4.85
N ILE A 40 6.97 8.45 3.56
CA ILE A 40 8.31 8.09 3.07
C ILE A 40 9.30 9.20 3.43
N GLN A 41 8.97 10.46 3.15
CA GLN A 41 9.80 11.63 3.48
C GLN A 41 10.01 11.76 4.98
N TYR A 42 8.98 11.57 5.81
CA TYR A 42 9.13 11.63 7.25
C TYR A 42 10.03 10.51 7.80
N PHE A 43 9.95 9.31 7.23
CA PHE A 43 10.66 8.12 7.72
C PHE A 43 11.90 7.72 6.90
N HIS A 44 12.38 8.53 5.95
CA HIS A 44 13.48 8.17 5.03
C HIS A 44 14.75 7.74 5.78
N LYS A 45 15.04 8.37 6.93
CA LYS A 45 16.20 8.05 7.80
C LYS A 45 16.16 6.64 8.40
N PHE A 46 15.03 5.93 8.29
CA PHE A 46 14.82 4.62 8.91
C PHE A 46 14.58 3.50 7.88
N TRP A 47 15.08 3.67 6.66
CA TRP A 47 14.91 2.70 5.57
C TRP A 47 15.64 1.37 5.74
N ASN A 48 16.45 1.18 6.80
CA ASN A 48 17.13 -0.09 7.15
C ASN A 48 16.15 -1.19 7.63
N GLY A 49 15.07 -1.44 6.87
CA GLY A 49 14.11 -2.52 7.12
C GLY A 49 13.02 -2.21 8.14
N GLY A 50 13.23 -1.24 9.05
CA GLY A 50 12.30 -0.96 10.15
C GLY A 50 10.86 -0.60 9.73
N MET A 51 10.69 -0.02 8.54
CA MET A 51 9.40 0.35 7.96
C MET A 51 8.80 -0.67 6.99
N ARG A 52 9.55 -1.72 6.60
CA ARG A 52 9.04 -2.79 5.71
C ARG A 52 7.72 -3.41 6.18
N PRO A 53 7.51 -3.71 7.48
CA PRO A 53 6.25 -4.27 7.95
C PRO A 53 5.04 -3.35 7.74
N VAL A 54 5.26 -2.03 7.77
CA VAL A 54 4.20 -1.02 7.56
C VAL A 54 3.78 -1.00 6.09
N TRP A 55 4.74 -1.00 5.16
CA TRP A 55 4.48 -1.07 3.72
C TRP A 55 3.87 -2.40 3.29
N ASN A 56 4.33 -3.51 3.87
CA ASN A 56 3.70 -4.81 3.68
C ASN A 56 2.22 -4.78 4.10
N GLN A 57 1.88 -4.17 5.24
CA GLN A 57 0.48 -4.05 5.65
C GLN A 57 -0.35 -3.21 4.67
N LEU A 58 0.25 -2.19 4.05
CA LEU A 58 -0.41 -1.44 2.97
C LEU A 58 -0.64 -2.33 1.74
N ASN A 59 0.33 -3.15 1.32
CA ASN A 59 0.14 -4.15 0.25
C ASN A 59 -0.96 -5.15 0.57
N HIS A 60 -1.08 -5.61 1.82
CA HIS A 60 -2.19 -6.48 2.23
C HIS A 60 -3.56 -5.79 2.10
N ARG A 61 -3.64 -4.49 2.36
CA ARG A 61 -4.88 -3.70 2.18
C ARG A 61 -5.22 -3.53 0.70
N LEU A 62 -4.21 -3.27 -0.14
CA LEU A 62 -4.40 -3.23 -1.60
C LEU A 62 -4.84 -4.59 -2.13
N LEU A 63 -4.27 -5.69 -1.65
CA LEU A 63 -4.69 -7.05 -2.01
C LEU A 63 -6.15 -7.31 -1.60
N LYS A 64 -6.55 -6.89 -0.39
CA LYS A 64 -7.95 -6.98 0.05
C LYS A 64 -8.87 -6.14 -0.84
N TRP A 65 -8.43 -4.96 -1.25
CA TRP A 65 -9.16 -4.11 -2.19
C TRP A 65 -9.35 -4.82 -3.54
N VAL A 66 -8.28 -5.39 -4.13
CA VAL A 66 -8.39 -6.15 -5.40
C VAL A 66 -9.38 -7.30 -5.26
N LYS A 67 -9.31 -8.06 -4.16
CA LYS A 67 -10.22 -9.17 -3.87
C LYS A 67 -11.68 -8.71 -3.93
N TRP A 68 -11.98 -7.57 -3.32
CA TRP A 68 -13.33 -7.05 -3.20
C TRP A 68 -13.80 -6.34 -4.47
N GLU A 69 -12.92 -5.65 -5.18
CA GLU A 69 -13.23 -4.92 -6.42
C GLU A 69 -13.41 -5.83 -7.62
N LYS A 70 -12.56 -6.86 -7.72
CA LYS A 70 -12.55 -7.76 -8.88
C LYS A 70 -13.24 -9.10 -8.61
N GLY A 71 -13.71 -9.34 -7.38
CA GLY A 71 -14.31 -10.63 -7.00
C GLY A 71 -13.36 -11.82 -7.08
N LEU A 72 -12.05 -11.58 -7.10
CA LEU A 72 -11.03 -12.61 -7.29
C LEU A 72 -10.72 -13.35 -5.99
N TYR A 73 -10.28 -14.60 -6.07
CA TYR A 73 -9.71 -15.31 -4.93
C TYR A 73 -8.29 -14.79 -4.60
N LYS A 74 -7.72 -15.21 -3.45
CA LYS A 74 -6.47 -14.65 -2.90
C LYS A 74 -5.31 -14.66 -3.90
N TYR A 75 -5.00 -15.81 -4.51
CA TYR A 75 -3.87 -15.91 -5.43
C TYR A 75 -4.12 -15.18 -6.76
N ALA A 76 -5.34 -15.19 -7.29
CA ALA A 76 -5.66 -14.39 -8.48
C ALA A 76 -5.54 -12.88 -8.22
N SER A 77 -5.97 -12.42 -7.03
CA SER A 77 -5.81 -11.03 -6.61
C SER A 77 -4.34 -10.65 -6.50
N LEU A 78 -3.50 -11.55 -5.98
CA LEU A 78 -2.06 -11.33 -5.87
C LEU A 78 -1.40 -11.26 -7.25
N ARG A 79 -1.73 -12.20 -8.16
CA ARG A 79 -1.24 -12.17 -9.54
C ARG A 79 -1.64 -10.88 -10.25
N TRP A 80 -2.89 -10.46 -10.10
CA TRP A 80 -3.38 -9.22 -10.69
C TRP A 80 -2.63 -7.99 -10.14
N LEU A 81 -2.40 -7.93 -8.83
CA LEU A 81 -1.66 -6.81 -8.20
C LEU A 81 -0.18 -6.80 -8.64
N ARG A 82 0.45 -7.96 -8.74
CA ARG A 82 1.82 -8.09 -9.28
C ARG A 82 1.91 -7.72 -10.75
N GLN A 83 0.91 -8.06 -11.55
CA GLN A 83 0.85 -7.62 -12.94
C GLN A 83 0.81 -6.10 -13.05
N ARG A 84 -0.03 -5.43 -12.24
CA ARG A 84 -0.07 -3.97 -12.17
C ARG A 84 1.27 -3.37 -11.72
N TYR A 85 1.96 -4.02 -10.77
CA TYR A 85 3.31 -3.63 -10.37
C TYR A 85 4.32 -3.77 -11.51
N ASN A 86 4.29 -4.87 -12.27
CA ASN A 86 5.21 -5.07 -13.39
C ASN A 86 4.97 -4.05 -14.52
N GLU A 87 3.72 -3.67 -14.77
CA GLU A 87 3.36 -2.67 -15.77
C GLU A 87 3.74 -1.25 -15.35
N ASN A 88 3.55 -0.91 -14.06
CA ASN A 88 3.94 0.38 -13.51
C ASN A 88 4.45 0.26 -12.07
N PRO A 89 5.76 0.04 -11.87
CA PRO A 89 6.36 -0.08 -10.54
C PRO A 89 6.27 1.19 -9.69
N ALA A 90 5.95 2.34 -10.31
CA ALA A 90 5.81 3.64 -9.66
C ALA A 90 4.35 4.03 -9.39
N LEU A 91 3.37 3.17 -9.69
CA LEU A 91 1.94 3.47 -9.49
C LEU A 91 1.66 3.83 -8.04
N PHE A 92 2.20 3.07 -7.08
CA PHE A 92 2.22 3.44 -5.67
C PHE A 92 3.64 3.80 -5.23
N ALA A 93 3.80 4.94 -4.56
CA ALA A 93 5.12 5.42 -4.16
C ALA A 93 5.92 4.42 -3.29
N HIS A 94 5.24 3.61 -2.45
CA HIS A 94 5.91 2.61 -1.59
C HIS A 94 6.35 1.35 -2.32
N TRP A 95 5.92 1.10 -3.55
CA TRP A 95 6.32 -0.07 -4.33
C TRP A 95 7.81 -0.10 -4.67
N ARG A 96 8.44 1.08 -4.73
CA ARG A 96 9.90 1.22 -4.84
C ARG A 96 10.66 0.66 -3.62
N LEU A 97 9.96 0.52 -2.48
CA LEU A 97 10.53 0.04 -1.22
C LEU A 97 10.17 -1.41 -0.95
N VAL A 98 8.92 -1.77 -1.23
CA VAL A 98 8.34 -3.08 -0.93
C VAL A 98 7.34 -3.47 -2.02
N GLN A 99 7.68 -4.52 -2.75
CA GLN A 99 6.85 -5.09 -3.81
C GLN A 99 5.59 -5.78 -3.24
N PRO A 100 4.47 -5.80 -3.98
CA PRO A 100 3.22 -6.42 -3.55
C PRO A 100 3.15 -7.96 -3.63
#